data_AF-A0AAE0MQ64-F1
#
_entry.id   AF-A0AAE0MQ64-F1
#
_cell.length_a   1.000
_cell.length_b   1.000
_cell.length_c   1.000
_cell.angle_alpha   90.00
_cell.angle_beta   90.00
_cell.angle_gamma   90.00
#
_symmetry.space_group_name_H-M   'P 1'
#
loop_
_entity.id
_entity.type
_entity.pdbx_description
1 polymer ?
#
loop_
_entity_poly.entity_id
_entity_poly.type
_entity_poly.pdbx_seq_one_letter_code
_entity_poly.pdbx_strand_id
1 'polypeptide(L)'
;MPFLGGLPTSHLPLLLHLIIETPASLSFLLRPESQLPLLSSHSSSSIPSSSITSASSKSTKQTTKITPKEAVEARLILSNFGGLLLTVNCLIIHLLLRYRGPGPGNEELIRGVTGCLSLYHVFPQYRALRRIGMGLDIYMPYMGFPAPAGDEKKGLKEDREEDETQKTLGGPVVHFIVHMIVGGLMSAVGFGLL
;
A
#
# COMPACT_ATOMS: atom_id res chain seq x y z
N MET A 1 13.26 -31.09 6.40
CA MET A 1 12.31 -30.00 6.12
C MET A 1 11.28 -30.49 5.12
N PRO A 2 9.98 -30.27 5.34
CA PRO A 2 8.95 -30.69 4.39
C PRO A 2 9.12 -29.90 3.07
N PHE A 3 9.11 -30.59 1.94
CA PHE A 3 9.13 -29.97 0.61
C PHE A 3 7.68 -29.87 0.12
N LEU A 4 7.20 -28.67 -0.15
CA LEU A 4 5.91 -28.49 -0.82
C LEU A 4 6.17 -28.28 -2.32
N GLY A 5 5.86 -29.28 -3.14
CA GLY A 5 6.10 -29.22 -4.59
C GLY A 5 7.59 -29.17 -4.99
N GLY A 6 8.50 -29.62 -4.13
CA GLY A 6 9.95 -29.61 -4.38
C GLY A 6 10.66 -28.29 -4.07
N LEU A 7 9.98 -27.33 -3.43
CA LEU A 7 10.58 -26.10 -2.89
C LEU A 7 10.72 -26.22 -1.35
N PRO A 8 11.84 -25.79 -0.75
CA PRO A 8 11.95 -25.71 0.70
C PRO A 8 10.94 -24.72 1.29
N THR A 9 10.49 -24.98 2.53
CA THR A 9 9.50 -24.12 3.22
C THR A 9 9.99 -22.69 3.43
N SER A 10 11.30 -22.49 3.57
CA SER A 10 11.95 -21.19 3.71
C SER A 10 11.83 -20.29 2.48
N HIS A 11 11.56 -20.87 1.31
CA HIS A 11 11.38 -20.15 0.04
C HIS A 11 9.93 -19.72 -0.19
N LEU A 12 8.96 -20.32 0.50
CA LEU A 12 7.53 -20.01 0.35
C LEU A 12 7.18 -18.53 0.64
N PRO A 13 7.71 -17.88 1.69
CA PRO A 13 7.41 -16.48 1.96
C PRO A 13 7.95 -15.56 0.86
N LEU A 14 9.15 -15.84 0.33
CA LEU A 14 9.73 -15.11 -0.79
C LEU A 14 8.92 -15.28 -2.08
N LEU A 15 8.43 -16.50 -2.34
CA LEU A 15 7.57 -16.77 -3.49
C LEU A 15 6.23 -16.03 -3.37
N LEU A 16 5.62 -16.04 -2.19
CA LEU A 16 4.38 -15.32 -1.92
C LEU A 16 4.56 -13.80 -2.08
N HIS A 17 5.65 -13.26 -1.50
CA HIS A 17 6.03 -11.86 -1.66
C HIS A 17 6.16 -11.51 -3.15
N LEU A 18 6.88 -12.32 -3.93
CA LEU A 18 7.08 -12.11 -5.36
C LEU A 18 5.74 -12.06 -6.12
N ILE A 19 4.82 -13.00 -5.86
CA ILE A 19 3.53 -13.07 -6.54
C ILE A 19 2.67 -11.83 -6.26
N ILE A 20 2.69 -11.32 -5.03
CA ILE A 20 1.88 -10.18 -4.61
C ILE A 20 2.50 -8.84 -5.04
N GLU A 21 3.81 -8.70 -4.86
CA GLU A 21 4.52 -7.43 -5.09
C GLU A 21 4.86 -7.22 -6.58
N THR A 22 4.93 -8.26 -7.41
CA THR A 22 5.22 -8.08 -8.85
C THR A 22 4.13 -7.27 -9.55
N PRO A 23 2.83 -7.62 -9.47
CA PRO A 23 1.77 -6.80 -10.06
C PRO A 23 1.73 -5.37 -9.49
N ALA A 24 1.98 -5.22 -8.19
CA ALA A 24 2.03 -3.92 -7.54
C ALA A 24 3.18 -3.06 -8.08
N SER A 25 4.40 -3.61 -8.14
CA SER A 25 5.59 -2.92 -8.69
C SER A 25 5.38 -2.48 -10.14
N LEU A 26 4.79 -3.34 -10.98
CA LEU A 26 4.42 -3.00 -12.35
C LEU A 26 3.35 -1.91 -12.42
N SER A 27 2.38 -1.90 -11.50
CA SER A 27 1.38 -0.82 -11.41
C SER A 27 2.02 0.53 -11.08
N PHE A 28 2.92 0.59 -10.08
CA PHE A 28 3.67 1.80 -9.73
C PHE A 28 4.59 2.28 -10.86
N LEU A 29 5.20 1.35 -11.59
CA LEU A 29 6.14 1.66 -12.65
C LEU A 29 5.45 2.14 -13.94
N LEU A 30 4.39 1.43 -14.37
CA LEU A 30 3.76 1.65 -15.67
C LEU A 30 2.53 2.57 -15.61
N ARG A 31 1.89 2.69 -14.44
CA ARG A 31 0.66 3.48 -14.24
C ARG A 31 0.70 4.23 -12.90
N PRO A 32 1.72 5.06 -12.62
CA PRO A 32 1.81 5.82 -11.36
C PRO A 32 0.58 6.71 -11.10
N GLU A 33 -0.17 7.07 -12.14
CA GLU A 33 -1.41 7.86 -12.08
C GLU A 33 -2.54 7.18 -11.34
N SER A 34 -2.63 5.85 -11.46
CA SER A 34 -3.65 5.04 -10.78
C SER A 34 -3.54 5.13 -9.25
N GLN A 35 -2.36 5.54 -8.77
CA GLN A 35 -2.04 5.68 -7.35
C GLN A 35 -2.24 7.11 -6.84
N LEU A 36 -2.60 8.06 -7.73
CA LEU A 36 -2.83 9.46 -7.42
C LEU A 36 -4.25 9.89 -7.89
N PRO A 37 -5.33 9.42 -7.25
CA PRO A 37 -6.71 9.69 -7.68
C PRO A 37 -7.05 11.17 -7.80
N LEU A 38 -6.38 12.04 -7.03
CA LEU A 38 -6.64 13.49 -7.00
C LEU A 38 -6.08 14.25 -8.22
N LEU A 39 -5.27 13.62 -9.07
CA LEU A 39 -4.67 14.24 -10.27
C LEU A 39 -5.36 13.83 -11.57
N SER A 40 -6.24 12.83 -11.57
CA SER A 40 -6.90 12.33 -12.78
C SER A 40 -8.10 13.19 -13.21
N SER A 41 -8.71 13.93 -12.28
CA SER A 41 -9.95 14.69 -12.46
C SER A 41 -9.80 16.04 -13.19
N HIS A 42 -8.58 16.45 -13.58
CA HIS A 42 -8.33 17.76 -14.22
C HIS A 42 -7.84 17.70 -15.67
N SER A 43 -7.72 16.51 -16.29
CA SER A 43 -7.24 16.39 -17.68
C SER A 43 -8.31 16.62 -18.75
N SER A 44 -9.59 16.72 -18.36
CA SER A 44 -10.71 16.98 -19.26
C SER A 44 -11.04 18.48 -19.33
N SER A 45 -10.08 19.31 -19.72
CA SER A 45 -10.41 20.64 -20.23
C SER A 45 -10.91 20.51 -21.67
N SER A 46 -12.23 20.29 -21.76
CA SER A 46 -13.05 20.52 -22.94
C SER A 46 -12.80 21.90 -23.55
N ILE A 47 -12.72 21.91 -24.88
CA ILE A 47 -12.88 23.08 -25.75
C ILE A 47 -14.12 23.90 -25.31
N PRO A 48 -14.06 25.24 -25.27
CA PRO A 48 -15.18 26.05 -24.78
C PRO A 48 -16.26 26.15 -25.85
N SER A 49 -17.44 25.59 -25.55
CA SER A 49 -18.68 25.88 -26.26
C SER A 49 -19.66 26.54 -25.28
N SER A 50 -20.21 27.66 -25.73
CA SER A 50 -20.90 28.71 -24.99
C SER A 50 -22.18 28.31 -24.24
N SER A 51 -22.42 29.06 -23.15
CA SER A 51 -23.71 29.50 -22.58
C SER A 51 -24.63 28.51 -21.85
N ILE A 52 -24.80 28.66 -20.53
CA ILE A 52 -25.98 29.26 -19.84
C ILE A 52 -25.83 29.07 -18.31
N THR A 53 -26.26 30.10 -17.58
CA THR A 53 -26.23 30.40 -16.14
C THR A 53 -27.08 29.50 -15.23
N SER A 54 -26.59 29.15 -14.01
CA SER A 54 -27.10 29.63 -12.69
C SER A 54 -26.65 28.80 -11.47
N ALA A 55 -26.22 29.51 -10.41
CA ALA A 55 -26.15 29.23 -8.96
C ALA A 55 -25.61 27.86 -8.46
N SER A 56 -24.38 27.75 -7.96
CA SER A 56 -23.84 28.22 -6.65
C SER A 56 -24.47 27.57 -5.40
N SER A 57 -23.99 26.39 -5.04
CA SER A 57 -23.86 25.94 -3.65
C SER A 57 -22.36 25.71 -3.34
N LYS A 58 -21.81 26.61 -2.52
CA LYS A 58 -20.42 26.61 -2.07
C LYS A 58 -20.17 25.43 -1.12
N SER A 59 -19.40 24.44 -1.59
CA SER A 59 -18.59 23.59 -0.71
C SER A 59 -17.13 23.94 -0.98
N THR A 60 -16.58 24.83 -0.15
CA THR A 60 -15.15 25.13 -0.12
C THR A 60 -14.44 23.96 0.53
N LYS A 61 -14.39 22.80 -0.15
CA LYS A 61 -13.35 21.80 0.05
C LYS A 61 -12.10 22.45 -0.53
N GLN A 62 -11.18 22.85 0.34
CA GLN A 62 -9.89 23.42 -0.05
C GLN A 62 -9.09 22.32 -0.78
N THR A 63 -9.38 22.10 -2.05
CA THR A 63 -8.51 21.39 -2.97
C THR A 63 -7.28 22.26 -3.12
N THR A 64 -6.26 22.00 -2.29
CA THR A 64 -4.91 22.48 -2.52
C THR A 64 -4.57 22.15 -3.96
N LYS A 65 -4.57 23.18 -4.81
CA LYS A 65 -4.39 23.06 -6.24
C LYS A 65 -2.95 22.60 -6.46
N ILE A 66 -2.76 21.29 -6.62
CA ILE A 66 -1.45 20.70 -6.90
C ILE A 66 -0.94 21.34 -8.18
N THR A 67 0.26 21.89 -8.12
CA THR A 67 0.90 22.49 -9.30
C THR A 67 1.27 21.38 -10.30
N PRO A 68 1.30 21.66 -11.61
CA PRO A 68 1.75 20.68 -12.59
C PRO A 68 3.15 20.12 -12.29
N LYS A 69 4.03 20.93 -11.68
CA LYS A 69 5.36 20.52 -11.24
C LYS A 69 5.31 19.45 -10.14
N GLU A 70 4.52 19.67 -9.10
CA GLU A 70 4.35 18.70 -8.00
C GLU A 70 3.73 17.38 -8.50
N ALA A 71 2.81 17.45 -9.46
CA ALA A 71 2.22 16.27 -10.08
C ALA A 71 3.25 15.42 -10.85
N VAL A 72 4.18 16.07 -11.56
CA VAL A 72 5.29 15.40 -12.26
C VAL A 72 6.27 14.78 -11.25
N GLU A 73 6.64 15.52 -10.21
CA GLU A 73 7.52 15.02 -9.15
C GLU A 73 6.93 13.79 -8.43
N ALA A 74 5.64 13.83 -8.10
CA ALA A 74 4.95 12.69 -7.51
C ALA A 74 5.02 11.46 -8.42
N ARG A 75 4.75 11.60 -9.73
CA ARG A 75 4.84 10.48 -10.69
C ARG A 75 6.24 9.89 -10.75
N LEU A 76 7.27 10.73 -10.79
CA LEU A 76 8.66 10.28 -10.80
C LEU A 76 9.03 9.50 -9.53
N ILE A 77 8.59 9.98 -8.36
CA ILE A 77 8.77 9.27 -7.09
C ILE A 77 8.09 7.89 -7.14
N LEU A 78 6.85 7.82 -7.63
CA LEU A 78 6.12 6.55 -7.74
C LEU A 78 6.76 5.59 -8.74
N SER A 79 7.20 6.07 -9.92
CA SER A 79 7.90 5.23 -10.90
C SER A 79 9.24 4.73 -10.35
N ASN A 80 10.01 5.57 -9.65
CA ASN A 80 11.26 5.16 -8.99
C ASN A 80 10.99 4.08 -7.92
N PHE A 81 9.92 4.23 -7.15
CA PHE A 81 9.51 3.23 -6.17
C PHE A 81 9.10 1.91 -6.83
N GLY A 82 8.35 1.96 -7.94
CA GLY A 82 8.01 0.79 -8.75
C GLY A 82 9.25 0.07 -9.31
N GLY A 83 10.23 0.82 -9.82
CA GLY A 83 11.50 0.26 -10.31
C GLY A 83 12.35 -0.37 -9.19
N LEU A 84 12.35 0.22 -8.00
CA LEU A 84 13.00 -0.34 -6.82
C LEU A 84 12.36 -1.68 -6.42
N LEU A 85 11.02 -1.73 -6.33
CA LEU A 85 10.29 -2.97 -6.01
C LEU A 85 10.53 -4.05 -7.06
N LEU A 86 10.50 -3.70 -8.35
CA LEU A 86 10.79 -4.65 -9.41
C LEU A 86 12.21 -5.19 -9.33
N THR A 87 13.18 -4.35 -8.98
CA THR A 87 14.58 -4.77 -8.78
C THR A 87 14.71 -5.77 -7.62
N VAL A 88 14.02 -5.52 -6.50
CA VAL A 88 13.95 -6.46 -5.37
C VAL A 88 13.31 -7.78 -5.81
N ASN A 89 12.23 -7.74 -6.60
CA ASN A 89 11.60 -8.93 -7.15
C ASN A 89 12.55 -9.73 -8.07
N CYS A 90 13.32 -9.07 -8.94
CA CYS A 90 14.34 -9.72 -9.75
C CYS A 90 15.44 -10.37 -8.91
N LEU A 91 15.88 -9.71 -7.82
CA LEU A 91 16.83 -10.28 -6.87
C LEU A 91 16.24 -11.52 -6.20
N ILE A 92 15.00 -11.48 -5.74
CA ILE A 92 14.32 -12.64 -5.16
C ILE A 92 14.24 -13.79 -6.17
N ILE A 93 13.87 -13.54 -7.43
CA ILE A 93 13.87 -14.56 -8.48
C ILE A 93 15.27 -15.18 -8.62
N HIS A 94 16.31 -14.35 -8.68
CA HIS A 94 17.69 -14.83 -8.78
C HIS A 94 18.05 -15.72 -7.58
N LEU A 95 17.72 -15.31 -6.36
CA LEU A 95 17.97 -16.08 -5.15
C LEU A 95 17.20 -17.42 -5.16
N LEU A 96 15.91 -17.40 -5.52
CA LEU A 96 15.07 -18.59 -5.60
C LEU A 96 15.59 -19.59 -6.64
N LEU A 97 16.07 -19.11 -7.79
CA LEU A 97 16.64 -19.97 -8.83
C LEU A 97 18.02 -20.49 -8.45
N ARG A 98 18.87 -19.66 -7.84
CA ARG A 98 20.25 -20.02 -7.50
C ARG A 98 20.34 -20.95 -6.30
N TYR A 99 19.48 -20.76 -5.30
CA TYR A 99 19.51 -21.45 -4.01
C TYR A 99 18.34 -22.43 -3.83
N ARG A 100 17.82 -23.00 -4.92
CA ARG A 100 16.73 -24.00 -4.90
C ARG A 100 17.14 -25.34 -4.29
N GLY A 101 18.42 -25.71 -4.36
CA GLY A 101 18.93 -27.01 -3.96
C GLY A 101 19.38 -27.07 -2.50
N PRO A 102 19.36 -28.26 -1.86
CA PRO A 102 19.93 -28.46 -0.53
C PRO A 102 21.44 -28.24 -0.60
N GLY A 103 21.89 -27.16 0.02
CA GLY A 103 23.31 -26.82 0.12
C GLY A 103 23.61 -26.21 1.49
N PRO A 104 24.76 -26.54 2.09
CA PRO A 104 25.15 -25.94 3.36
C PRO A 104 25.23 -24.40 3.21
N GLY A 105 24.53 -23.67 4.08
CA GLY A 105 24.50 -22.19 4.09
C GLY A 105 23.42 -21.53 3.21
N ASN A 106 22.82 -22.24 2.26
CA ASN A 106 21.76 -21.67 1.39
C ASN A 106 20.53 -21.25 2.20
N GLU A 107 20.11 -22.10 3.13
CA GLU A 107 18.95 -21.87 4.00
C GLU A 107 19.15 -20.68 4.93
N GLU A 108 20.35 -20.49 5.46
CA GLU A 108 20.66 -19.38 6.37
C GLU A 108 20.64 -18.03 5.63
N LEU A 109 21.18 -17.99 4.41
CA LEU A 109 21.11 -16.81 3.54
C LEU A 109 19.65 -16.47 3.18
N ILE A 110 18.87 -17.47 2.73
CA ILE A 110 17.46 -17.27 2.37
C ILE A 110 16.66 -16.79 3.58
N ARG A 111 16.88 -17.37 4.77
CA ARG A 111 16.22 -16.93 6.01
C ARG A 111 16.64 -15.52 6.40
N GLY A 112 17.93 -15.20 6.36
CA GLY A 112 18.43 -13.85 6.65
C GLY A 112 17.82 -12.79 5.73
N VAL A 113 17.82 -13.06 4.42
CA VAL A 113 17.18 -12.17 3.42
C VAL A 113 15.67 -12.05 3.69
N THR A 114 14.98 -13.17 3.93
CA THR A 114 13.54 -13.19 4.22
C THR A 114 13.21 -12.38 5.48
N GLY A 115 14.01 -12.50 6.53
CA GLY A 115 13.88 -11.72 7.76
C GLY A 115 14.11 -10.22 7.53
N CYS A 116 15.13 -9.85 6.75
CA CYS A 116 15.35 -8.44 6.40
C CYS A 116 14.19 -7.85 5.58
N LEU A 117 13.64 -8.60 4.62
CA LEU A 117 12.47 -8.15 3.86
C LEU A 117 11.20 -8.07 4.72
N SER A 118 11.09 -8.82 5.81
CA SER A 118 9.91 -8.71 6.67
C SER A 118 9.77 -7.33 7.31
N LEU A 119 10.89 -6.66 7.59
CA LEU A 119 10.91 -5.28 8.15
C LEU A 119 10.27 -4.27 7.19
N TYR A 120 10.38 -4.48 5.88
CA TYR A 120 9.72 -3.62 4.90
C TYR A 120 8.20 -3.60 5.10
N HIS A 121 7.59 -4.71 5.49
CA HIS A 121 6.14 -4.83 5.66
C HIS A 121 5.56 -4.06 6.86
N VAL A 122 6.41 -3.61 7.80
CA VAL A 122 5.98 -2.74 8.91
C VAL A 122 5.44 -1.41 8.41
N PHE A 123 6.03 -0.82 7.38
CA PHE A 123 5.60 0.49 6.85
C PHE A 123 4.23 0.43 6.16
N PRO A 124 3.94 -0.53 5.25
CA PRO A 124 2.60 -0.74 4.71
C PRO A 124 1.54 -1.02 5.77
N GLN A 125 1.87 -1.80 6.81
CA GLN A 125 0.98 -2.07 7.94
C GLN A 125 0.67 -0.78 8.70
N TYR A 126 1.70 -0.01 9.08
CA TYR A 126 1.53 1.28 9.75
C TYR A 126 0.71 2.27 8.91
N ARG A 127 0.98 2.37 7.60
CA ARG A 127 0.21 3.21 6.67
C ARG A 127 -1.26 2.80 6.62
N ALA A 128 -1.54 1.50 6.56
CA ALA A 128 -2.90 0.99 6.56
C ALA A 128 -3.60 1.24 7.90
N LEU A 129 -2.92 0.99 9.02
CA LEU A 129 -3.41 1.29 10.36
C LEU A 129 -3.74 2.78 10.52
N ARG A 130 -2.93 3.69 10.01
CA ARG A 130 -3.25 5.12 10.03
C ARG A 130 -4.50 5.47 9.24
N ARG A 131 -4.73 4.82 8.09
CA ARG A 131 -5.96 5.01 7.29
C ARG A 131 -7.19 4.43 7.99
N ILE A 132 -7.04 3.30 8.69
CA ILE A 132 -8.11 2.69 9.50
C ILE A 132 -8.38 3.54 10.76
N GLY A 133 -7.33 4.03 11.41
CA GLY A 133 -7.36 4.81 12.66
C GLY A 133 -8.03 6.18 12.54
N MET A 134 -7.92 6.83 11.38
CA MET A 134 -8.76 8.02 11.09
C MET A 134 -10.25 7.68 10.92
N GLY A 135 -10.59 6.39 10.75
CA GLY A 135 -11.95 5.87 10.91
C GLY A 135 -12.30 5.44 12.35
N LEU A 136 -11.30 5.27 13.23
CA LEU A 136 -11.46 4.86 14.63
C LEU A 136 -11.55 6.06 15.59
N ASP A 137 -11.23 7.28 15.17
CA ASP A 137 -11.60 8.50 15.91
C ASP A 137 -13.14 8.61 16.08
N ILE A 138 -13.92 7.90 15.27
CA ILE A 138 -15.38 7.75 15.41
C ILE A 138 -15.77 6.70 16.47
N TYR A 139 -14.87 5.75 16.81
CA TYR A 139 -15.14 4.63 17.73
C TYR A 139 -14.42 4.74 19.09
N MET A 140 -13.42 5.63 19.22
CA MET A 140 -12.69 5.90 20.46
C MET A 140 -13.49 6.53 21.63
N PRO A 141 -14.76 6.99 21.50
CA PRO A 141 -15.55 7.35 22.68
C PRO A 141 -15.95 6.16 23.58
N TYR A 142 -15.81 4.90 23.11
CA TYR A 142 -16.33 3.72 23.83
C TYR A 142 -15.33 2.95 24.70
N MET A 143 -14.04 3.31 24.71
CA MET A 143 -12.99 2.58 25.47
C MET A 143 -12.42 3.34 26.69
N GLY A 144 -13.06 4.42 27.13
CA GLY A 144 -12.72 5.07 28.41
C GLY A 144 -11.35 5.77 28.48
N PHE A 145 -10.68 5.97 27.34
CA PHE A 145 -9.52 6.88 27.28
C PHE A 145 -10.01 8.33 27.20
N PRO A 146 -9.46 9.27 27.99
CA PRO A 146 -9.88 10.66 27.94
C PRO A 146 -9.56 11.23 26.56
N ALA A 147 -10.60 11.69 25.86
CA ALA A 147 -10.46 12.39 24.59
C ALA A 147 -9.54 13.60 24.77
N PRO A 148 -8.66 13.90 23.80
CA PRO A 148 -7.93 15.17 23.81
C PRO A 148 -8.94 16.32 23.83
N ALA A 149 -8.84 17.18 24.84
CA ALA A 149 -9.71 18.33 25.01
C ALA A 149 -9.63 19.25 23.78
N GLY A 150 -10.65 19.19 22.93
CA GLY A 150 -10.70 19.95 21.68
C GLY A 150 -12.12 20.01 21.13
N ASP A 151 -12.78 21.13 21.47
CA ASP A 151 -13.96 21.76 20.87
C ASP A 151 -15.17 20.92 20.43
N GLU A 152 -16.32 21.29 21.00
CA GLU A 152 -17.67 20.89 20.60
C GLU A 152 -17.86 21.00 19.08
N LYS A 153 -17.97 19.86 18.39
CA LYS A 153 -18.61 19.81 17.07
C LYS A 153 -20.02 19.28 17.19
N LYS A 154 -20.96 20.23 17.15
CA LYS A 154 -22.39 20.02 16.91
C LYS A 154 -22.60 19.06 15.73
N GLY A 155 -23.55 18.15 15.94
CA GLY A 155 -23.93 17.11 15.00
C GLY A 155 -24.21 17.64 13.60
N LEU A 156 -23.51 17.07 12.64
CA LEU A 156 -23.92 17.02 11.26
C LEU A 156 -23.97 15.54 10.89
N LYS A 157 -25.18 15.04 10.64
CA LYS A 157 -25.35 13.80 9.88
C LYS A 157 -24.79 14.10 8.49
N GLU A 158 -23.54 13.69 8.26
CA GLU A 158 -22.99 13.63 6.91
C GLU A 158 -23.56 12.38 6.25
N ASP A 159 -24.41 12.61 5.24
CA ASP A 159 -24.57 11.70 4.13
C ASP A 159 -23.18 11.43 3.57
N ARG A 160 -22.59 10.32 4.02
CA ARG A 160 -21.22 9.92 3.70
C ARG A 160 -21.23 9.44 2.26
N GLU A 161 -21.07 10.39 1.34
CA GLU A 161 -20.68 10.12 -0.03
C GLU A 161 -19.44 9.22 0.04
N GLU A 162 -19.59 7.97 -0.38
CA GLU A 162 -18.57 6.93 -0.34
C GLU A 162 -17.35 7.43 -1.10
N ASP A 163 -16.38 7.95 -0.36
CA ASP A 163 -15.12 8.46 -0.88
C ASP A 163 -14.50 7.36 -1.76
N GLU A 164 -14.25 7.70 -3.03
CA GLU A 164 -13.81 6.76 -4.08
C GLU A 164 -12.47 6.07 -3.76
N THR A 165 -11.86 6.37 -2.62
CA THR A 165 -10.78 5.60 -1.98
C THR A 165 -11.18 4.16 -1.63
N GLN A 166 -12.48 3.80 -1.68
CA GLN A 166 -12.95 2.42 -1.62
C GLN A 166 -12.78 1.61 -2.91
N LYS A 167 -12.47 2.24 -4.06
CA LYS A 167 -12.40 1.54 -5.36
C LYS A 167 -11.02 0.96 -5.70
N THR A 168 -10.04 1.05 -4.80
CA THR A 168 -8.81 0.25 -4.94
C THR A 168 -9.11 -1.18 -4.52
N LEU A 169 -8.79 -2.15 -5.39
CA LEU A 169 -8.94 -3.58 -5.13
C LEU A 169 -8.31 -3.93 -3.76
N GLY A 170 -9.14 -4.10 -2.73
CA GLY A 170 -8.74 -4.37 -1.35
C GLY A 170 -8.35 -3.14 -0.53
N GLY A 171 -9.33 -2.35 -0.08
CA GLY A 171 -9.15 -1.16 0.77
C GLY A 171 -8.26 -1.34 2.03
N PRO A 172 -8.07 -0.29 2.85
CA PRO A 172 -7.03 -0.26 3.90
C PRO A 172 -6.96 -1.49 4.81
N VAL A 173 -8.10 -2.09 5.15
CA VAL A 173 -8.19 -3.32 5.95
C VAL A 173 -7.57 -4.53 5.23
N VAL A 174 -7.91 -4.74 3.95
CA VAL A 174 -7.35 -5.85 3.16
C VAL A 174 -5.85 -5.67 3.01
N HIS A 175 -5.40 -4.47 2.67
CA HIS A 175 -3.98 -4.15 2.57
C HIS A 175 -3.24 -4.42 3.90
N PHE A 176 -3.84 -4.06 5.05
CA PHE A 176 -3.29 -4.39 6.37
C PHE A 176 -3.16 -5.91 6.57
N ILE A 177 -4.23 -6.67 6.33
CA ILE A 177 -4.27 -8.12 6.53
C ILE A 177 -3.23 -8.82 5.64
N VAL A 178 -3.17 -8.45 4.36
CA VAL A 178 -2.21 -9.04 3.41
C VAL A 178 -0.77 -8.82 3.90
N HIS A 179 -0.41 -7.60 4.27
CA HIS A 179 0.94 -7.33 4.77
C HIS A 179 1.22 -7.92 6.15
N MET A 180 0.20 -8.09 7.00
CA MET A 180 0.33 -8.81 8.27
C MET A 180 0.66 -10.28 8.04
N ILE A 181 -0.07 -10.96 7.15
CA ILE A 181 0.15 -12.37 6.83
C ILE A 181 1.51 -12.58 6.18
N VAL A 182 1.81 -11.81 5.11
CA VAL A 182 3.09 -11.95 4.38
C VAL A 182 4.27 -11.59 5.29
N GLY A 183 4.22 -10.43 5.95
CA GLY A 183 5.29 -9.99 6.86
C GLY A 183 5.46 -10.89 8.09
N GLY A 184 4.37 -11.41 8.64
CA GLY A 184 4.39 -12.38 9.74
C GLY A 184 5.04 -13.70 9.32
N LEU A 185 4.66 -14.24 8.16
CA LEU A 185 5.24 -15.47 7.62
C LEU A 185 6.75 -15.30 7.32
N MET A 186 7.13 -14.19 6.71
CA MET A 186 8.53 -13.87 6.43
C MET A 186 9.35 -13.72 7.73
N SER A 187 8.78 -13.07 8.75
CA SER A 187 9.45 -12.94 10.06
C SER A 187 9.63 -14.31 10.72
N ALA A 188 8.59 -15.15 10.72
CA ALA A 188 8.65 -16.49 11.31
C ALA A 188 9.77 -17.33 10.68
N VAL A 189 9.86 -17.36 9.34
CA VAL A 189 10.95 -18.05 8.63
C VAL A 189 12.31 -17.39 8.89
N GLY A 190 12.38 -16.06 8.82
CA GLY A 190 13.63 -15.32 9.02
C GLY A 190 14.26 -15.57 10.39
N PHE A 191 13.44 -15.61 11.44
CA PHE A 191 13.87 -15.90 12.81
C PHE A 191 13.95 -17.41 13.15
N GLY A 192 13.58 -18.30 12.22
CA GLY A 192 13.68 -19.76 12.44
C GLY A 192 12.58 -20.37 13.29
N LEU A 193 11.43 -19.72 13.35
CA LEU A 193 10.23 -20.24 14.01
C LEU A 193 9.47 -21.23 13.11
N LEU A 194 9.83 -21.30 11.82
CA LEU A 194 9.33 -22.21 10.77
C LEU A 194 10.51 -22.74 9.95
#